data_AF-A0A2M7U6Q2-F1
#
_entry.id   AF-A0A2M7U6Q2-F1
#
_cell.length_a   1.000
_cell.length_b   1.000
_cell.length_c   1.000
_cell.angle_alpha   90.00
_cell.angle_beta   90.00
_cell.angle_gamma   90.00
#
_symmetry.space_group_name_H-M   'P 1'
#
loop_
_entity.id
_entity.type
_entity.pdbx_description
1 polymer ?
#
loop_
_entity_poly.entity_id
_entity_poly.type
_entity_poly.pdbx_seq_one_letter_code
_entity_poly.pdbx_strand_id
1 'polypeptide(L)'
;YFFIIIVLLLIIPLQLLYLYSKNHQLGTVAGITSQEQEVENSVSIGEYHFSLFGYTSPQAEVTFNGQGIYDQTIADNAGYFEFKNRFSPFSPREACLSSKDQFGRISAPVCLASFPTQYNIVIGPVIVPPTISLDKPNYFIGDEVVLTGQSLPDADINLSMFTQTQGGSRKVESRFGNGLGNLKQEDGLSPIQPLFSNFLTRFPLLNLSSIFHIIKPVEAFSFPDLTAKTDAQGNFSLALPSSQAQNYRLFTQVDYQDEPSANSLTLSLKILPIWMIIIKFFGFIWSLLKSRLLEIVILLEIVALITYFFRAFLHPYYLSKNKTIVVYKNHLPVVEQVHPLTIIE
;
A
#
# COMPACT_ATOMS: atom_id res chain seq x y z
N TYR A 1 -21.34 46.47 -2.59
CA TYR A 1 -21.99 45.70 -1.51
C TYR A 1 -23.28 45.03 -1.94
N PHE A 2 -24.29 45.75 -2.44
CA PHE A 2 -25.53 45.15 -2.96
C PHE A 2 -25.29 44.08 -4.05
N PHE A 3 -24.36 44.33 -4.99
CA PHE A 3 -23.98 43.38 -6.03
C PHE A 3 -23.37 42.08 -5.48
N ILE A 4 -22.57 42.15 -4.41
CA ILE A 4 -21.94 40.98 -3.77
C ILE A 4 -23.02 40.11 -3.10
N ILE A 5 -24.03 40.74 -2.49
CA ILE A 5 -25.15 40.03 -1.84
C ILE A 5 -26.01 39.31 -2.88
N ILE A 6 -26.25 39.93 -4.04
CA ILE A 6 -26.99 39.30 -5.15
C ILE A 6 -26.23 38.09 -5.70
N VAL A 7 -24.91 38.22 -5.87
CA VAL A 7 -24.07 37.12 -6.35
C VAL A 7 -24.08 35.94 -5.37
N LEU A 8 -23.98 36.21 -4.06
CA LEU A 8 -24.08 35.17 -3.01
C LEU A 8 -25.45 34.48 -3.01
N LEU A 9 -26.54 35.24 -3.14
CA LEU A 9 -27.91 34.70 -3.19
C LEU A 9 -28.17 33.79 -4.41
N LEU A 10 -27.42 33.97 -5.50
CA LEU A 10 -27.50 33.13 -6.70
C LEU A 10 -26.63 31.87 -6.63
N ILE A 11 -25.48 31.93 -5.95
CA ILE A 11 -24.53 30.81 -5.88
C ILE A 11 -25.03 29.69 -4.96
N ILE A 12 -25.61 30.04 -3.80
CA ILE A 12 -26.11 29.06 -2.82
C ILE A 12 -27.14 28.07 -3.42
N PRO A 13 -28.21 28.50 -4.12
CA PRO A 13 -29.18 27.56 -4.70
C PRO A 13 -28.57 26.69 -5.82
N LEU A 14 -27.61 27.22 -6.57
CA LEU A 14 -26.91 26.46 -7.61
C LEU A 14 -26.06 25.33 -7.01
N GLN A 15 -25.38 25.59 -5.90
CA GLN A 15 -24.59 24.60 -5.17
C GLN A 15 -25.47 23.49 -4.58
N LEU A 16 -26.64 23.84 -4.04
CA LEU A 16 -27.64 22.87 -3.53
C LEU A 16 -28.20 21.98 -4.65
N LEU A 17 -28.49 22.56 -5.82
CA LEU A 17 -28.97 21.82 -6.98
C LEU A 17 -27.93 20.80 -7.50
N TYR A 18 -26.65 21.19 -7.51
CA TYR A 18 -25.56 20.30 -7.89
C TYR A 18 -25.41 19.09 -6.95
N LEU A 19 -25.52 19.32 -5.64
CA LEU A 19 -25.48 18.23 -4.65
C LEU A 19 -26.67 17.27 -4.80
N TYR A 20 -27.86 17.80 -5.07
CA TYR A 20 -29.06 16.98 -5.28
C TYR A 20 -28.95 16.08 -6.53
N SER A 21 -28.36 16.58 -7.62
CA SER A 21 -28.23 15.83 -8.88
C SER A 21 -27.31 14.61 -8.79
N LYS A 22 -26.29 14.64 -7.93
CA LYS A 22 -25.28 13.56 -7.85
C LYS A 22 -25.81 12.27 -7.20
N ASN A 23 -26.90 12.33 -6.45
CA ASN A 23 -27.40 11.20 -5.66
C ASN A 23 -28.32 10.22 -6.43
N HIS A 24 -28.57 10.45 -7.73
CA HIS A 24 -29.55 9.67 -8.51
C HIS A 24 -28.98 8.78 -9.62
N GLN A 25 -27.68 8.46 -9.63
CA GLN A 25 -27.17 7.43 -10.54
C GLN A 25 -27.55 6.02 -10.05
N LEU A 26 -28.78 5.61 -10.37
CA LEU A 26 -29.21 4.21 -10.35
C LEU A 26 -28.33 3.43 -11.34
N GLY A 27 -27.52 2.51 -10.84
CA GLY A 27 -26.64 1.69 -11.65
C GLY A 27 -27.43 0.80 -12.62
N THR A 28 -27.44 1.17 -13.90
CA THR A 28 -27.95 0.34 -14.98
C THR A 28 -26.98 -0.83 -15.19
N VAL A 29 -27.35 -2.02 -14.74
CA VAL A 29 -26.60 -3.26 -15.04
C VAL A 29 -26.85 -3.58 -16.51
N ALA A 30 -25.80 -3.48 -17.34
CA ALA A 30 -25.87 -3.76 -18.77
C ALA A 30 -26.25 -5.23 -19.02
N GLY A 31 -27.12 -5.43 -20.01
CA GLY A 31 -27.88 -6.65 -20.23
C GLY A 31 -27.04 -7.91 -20.47
N ILE A 32 -27.42 -8.97 -19.76
CA ILE A 32 -27.16 -10.35 -20.17
C ILE A 32 -28.31 -10.77 -21.07
N THR A 33 -28.03 -10.95 -22.35
CA THR A 33 -28.92 -11.63 -23.29
C THR A 33 -28.55 -13.11 -23.21
N SER A 34 -29.38 -13.92 -22.56
CA SER A 34 -29.18 -15.37 -22.46
C SER A 34 -29.42 -16.02 -23.82
N GLN A 35 -28.35 -16.32 -24.54
CA GLN A 35 -28.40 -17.16 -25.74
C GLN A 35 -28.12 -18.59 -25.29
N GLU A 36 -29.11 -19.47 -25.40
CA GLU A 36 -28.97 -20.89 -25.13
C GLU A 36 -28.04 -21.51 -26.18
N GLN A 37 -26.77 -21.68 -25.83
CA GLN A 37 -25.85 -22.52 -26.58
C GLN A 37 -25.84 -23.90 -25.92
N GLU A 38 -26.17 -24.92 -26.70
CA GLU A 38 -26.01 -26.32 -26.34
C GLU A 38 -24.52 -26.64 -26.28
N VAL A 39 -23.99 -26.84 -25.07
CA VAL A 39 -22.58 -27.19 -24.86
C VAL A 39 -22.48 -28.70 -24.64
N GLU A 40 -21.93 -29.40 -25.63
CA GLU A 40 -21.61 -30.82 -25.51
C GLU A 40 -20.36 -30.99 -24.64
N ASN A 41 -20.55 -31.48 -23.42
CA ASN A 41 -19.46 -31.72 -22.48
C ASN A 41 -18.96 -33.16 -22.60
N SER A 42 -17.74 -33.35 -23.13
CA SER A 42 -17.05 -34.64 -23.09
C SER A 42 -16.00 -34.64 -21.98
N VAL A 43 -15.89 -35.76 -21.26
CA VAL A 43 -14.91 -35.97 -20.17
C VAL A 43 -14.05 -37.17 -20.52
N SER A 44 -12.75 -36.98 -20.61
CA SER A 44 -11.77 -38.06 -20.82
C SER A 44 -10.90 -38.20 -19.57
N ILE A 45 -10.67 -39.43 -19.11
CA ILE A 45 -9.86 -39.77 -17.92
C ILE A 45 -8.62 -40.55 -18.40
N GLY A 46 -7.43 -40.15 -17.96
CA GLY A 46 -6.17 -40.83 -18.34
C GLY A 46 -6.06 -42.26 -17.79
N GLU A 47 -5.20 -43.09 -18.40
CA GLU A 47 -5.04 -44.51 -18.00
C GLU A 47 -4.05 -44.70 -16.83
N TYR A 48 -3.03 -43.83 -16.72
CA TYR A 48 -1.94 -43.97 -15.75
C TYR A 48 -2.18 -43.14 -14.49
N HIS A 49 -1.53 -43.53 -13.39
CA HIS A 49 -1.70 -42.91 -12.08
C HIS A 49 -0.39 -42.35 -11.54
N PHE A 50 -0.44 -41.23 -10.85
CA PHE A 50 0.67 -40.72 -10.06
C PHE A 50 0.30 -40.72 -8.58
N SER A 51 1.30 -40.92 -7.73
CA SER A 51 1.21 -40.60 -6.31
C SER A 51 2.22 -39.51 -5.98
N LEU A 52 1.79 -38.48 -5.27
CA LEU A 52 2.64 -37.37 -4.87
C LEU A 52 2.60 -37.21 -3.37
N PHE A 53 3.76 -37.10 -2.72
CA PHE A 53 3.86 -36.87 -1.28
C PHE A 53 4.86 -35.77 -0.95
N GLY A 54 4.66 -35.14 0.21
CA GLY A 54 5.50 -34.03 0.65
C GLY A 54 5.20 -33.58 2.06
N TYR A 55 5.83 -32.47 2.44
CA TYR A 55 5.69 -31.85 3.75
C TYR A 55 5.32 -30.37 3.64
N THR A 56 4.46 -29.91 4.55
CA THR A 56 4.01 -28.52 4.67
C THR A 56 3.65 -28.21 6.13
N SER A 57 2.92 -27.12 6.40
CA SER A 57 2.44 -26.82 7.74
C SER A 57 1.35 -27.81 8.21
N PRO A 58 1.30 -28.11 9.52
CA PRO A 58 0.31 -29.03 10.08
C PRO A 58 -1.13 -28.63 9.74
N GLN A 59 -1.96 -29.60 9.32
CA GLN A 59 -3.37 -29.39 8.98
C GLN A 59 -3.63 -28.38 7.85
N ALA A 60 -2.63 -28.07 7.03
CA ALA A 60 -2.80 -27.19 5.88
C ALA A 60 -3.56 -27.88 4.74
N GLU A 61 -4.39 -27.13 4.04
CA GLU A 61 -5.05 -27.55 2.79
C GLU A 61 -4.03 -27.40 1.65
N VAL A 62 -3.64 -28.52 1.04
CA VAL A 62 -2.69 -28.54 -0.09
C VAL A 62 -3.47 -28.67 -1.38
N THR A 63 -3.30 -27.71 -2.26
CA THR A 63 -3.88 -27.70 -3.60
C THR A 63 -2.82 -28.05 -4.63
N PHE A 64 -3.12 -29.01 -5.49
CA PHE A 64 -2.34 -29.36 -6.66
C PHE A 64 -3.08 -28.86 -7.90
N ASN A 65 -2.49 -27.90 -8.61
CA ASN A 65 -3.12 -27.22 -9.73
C ASN A 65 -2.19 -27.19 -10.94
N GLY A 66 -2.71 -27.59 -12.08
CA GLY A 66 -2.03 -27.54 -13.37
C GLY A 66 -3.03 -27.50 -14.51
N GLN A 67 -2.53 -27.43 -15.73
CA GLN A 67 -3.42 -27.44 -16.88
C GLN A 67 -4.10 -28.81 -17.05
N GLY A 68 -5.39 -28.87 -16.76
CA GLY A 68 -6.19 -30.10 -16.80
C GLY A 68 -6.06 -30.97 -15.54
N ILE A 69 -5.46 -30.45 -14.47
CA ILE A 69 -5.34 -31.14 -13.18
C ILE A 69 -5.74 -30.18 -12.07
N TYR A 70 -6.67 -30.61 -11.23
CA TYR A 70 -6.98 -29.93 -9.98
C TYR A 70 -7.30 -30.97 -8.93
N ASP A 71 -6.63 -30.88 -7.79
CA ASP A 71 -6.86 -31.77 -6.67
C ASP A 71 -6.50 -31.09 -5.35
N GLN A 72 -7.06 -31.57 -4.26
CA GLN A 72 -6.82 -31.03 -2.93
C GLN A 72 -6.71 -32.15 -1.89
N THR A 73 -5.85 -31.94 -0.90
CA THR A 73 -5.68 -32.84 0.26
C THR A 73 -5.38 -32.02 1.50
N ILE A 74 -5.39 -32.65 2.68
CA ILE A 74 -5.09 -31.99 3.95
C ILE A 74 -3.85 -32.67 4.55
N ALA A 75 -2.88 -31.87 4.99
CA ALA A 75 -1.71 -32.36 5.68
C ALA A 75 -2.05 -32.87 7.08
N ASP A 76 -1.32 -33.87 7.57
CA ASP A 76 -1.49 -34.36 8.93
C ASP A 76 -0.85 -33.44 9.99
N ASN A 77 -0.81 -33.88 11.25
CA ASN A 77 -0.20 -33.10 12.34
C ASN A 77 1.32 -33.00 12.24
N ALA A 78 1.99 -33.90 11.50
CA ALA A 78 3.42 -33.83 11.22
C ALA A 78 3.71 -32.97 9.96
N GLY A 79 2.66 -32.45 9.31
CA GLY A 79 2.78 -31.70 8.07
C GLY A 79 2.88 -32.58 6.81
N TYR A 80 2.77 -33.90 6.94
CA TYR A 80 2.82 -34.82 5.80
C TYR A 80 1.52 -34.77 5.01
N PHE A 81 1.61 -34.70 3.68
CA PHE A 81 0.47 -34.77 2.79
C PHE A 81 0.74 -35.74 1.64
N GLU A 82 -0.33 -36.32 1.10
CA GLU A 82 -0.23 -37.26 -0.02
C GLU A 82 -1.47 -37.20 -0.92
N PHE A 83 -1.21 -37.20 -2.22
CA PHE A 83 -2.16 -37.44 -3.29
C PHE A 83 -1.97 -38.87 -3.78
N LYS A 84 -2.85 -39.79 -3.33
CA LYS A 84 -2.74 -41.21 -3.66
C LYS A 84 -3.47 -41.53 -4.96
N ASN A 85 -2.80 -42.24 -5.86
CA ASN A 85 -3.41 -42.87 -7.03
C ASN A 85 -4.28 -41.92 -7.87
N ARG A 86 -3.75 -40.75 -8.22
CA ARG A 86 -4.45 -39.74 -9.03
C ARG A 86 -4.17 -39.94 -10.51
N PHE A 87 -5.14 -39.67 -11.37
CA PHE A 87 -4.97 -39.84 -12.81
C PHE A 87 -3.95 -38.86 -13.37
N SER A 88 -2.98 -39.38 -14.11
CA SER A 88 -2.00 -38.59 -14.85
C SER A 88 -2.70 -37.78 -15.96
N PRO A 89 -2.27 -36.53 -16.23
CA PRO A 89 -2.76 -35.77 -17.37
C PRO A 89 -2.43 -36.47 -18.69
N PHE A 90 -3.19 -36.19 -19.75
CA PHE A 90 -2.93 -36.73 -21.10
C PHE A 90 -1.61 -36.24 -21.71
N SER A 91 -1.18 -35.04 -21.34
CA SER A 91 0.05 -34.42 -21.83
C SER A 91 0.96 -34.05 -20.66
N PRO A 92 2.28 -34.29 -20.77
CA PRO A 92 3.24 -33.88 -19.75
C PRO A 92 3.23 -32.35 -19.66
N ARG A 93 2.75 -31.82 -18.53
CA ARG A 93 2.69 -30.38 -18.25
C ARG A 93 3.16 -30.13 -16.83
N GLU A 94 3.59 -28.90 -16.58
CA GLU A 94 3.92 -28.43 -15.25
C GLU A 94 2.65 -28.35 -14.40
N ALA A 95 2.81 -28.70 -13.13
CA ALA A 95 1.77 -28.59 -12.13
C ALA A 95 2.39 -28.01 -10.86
N CYS A 96 1.66 -27.14 -10.18
CA CYS A 96 2.15 -26.42 -9.03
C CYS A 96 1.37 -26.81 -7.78
N LEU A 97 2.09 -26.90 -6.67
CA LEU A 97 1.56 -27.13 -5.33
C LEU A 97 1.52 -25.81 -4.58
N SER A 98 0.41 -25.52 -3.92
CA SER A 98 0.29 -24.43 -2.95
C SER A 98 -0.41 -24.94 -1.71
N SER A 99 0.01 -24.52 -0.52
CA SER A 99 -0.71 -24.80 0.71
C SER A 99 -1.43 -23.56 1.22
N LYS A 100 -2.56 -23.79 1.89
CA LYS A 100 -3.30 -22.81 2.66
C LYS A 100 -3.29 -23.27 4.11
N ASP A 101 -2.72 -22.44 4.97
CA ASP A 101 -2.53 -22.79 6.37
C ASP A 101 -3.81 -22.62 7.21
N GLN A 102 -3.73 -22.93 8.51
CA GLN A 102 -4.87 -22.86 9.43
C GLN A 102 -5.43 -21.43 9.63
N PHE A 103 -4.63 -20.41 9.33
CA PHE A 103 -5.03 -19.00 9.36
C PHE A 103 -5.51 -18.47 8.00
N GLY A 104 -5.57 -19.35 6.98
CA GLY A 104 -6.01 -19.01 5.63
C GLY A 104 -4.97 -18.28 4.79
N ARG A 105 -3.69 -18.26 5.21
CA ARG A 105 -2.58 -17.70 4.42
C ARG A 105 -2.15 -18.72 3.37
N ILE A 106 -1.81 -18.24 2.18
CA ILE A 106 -1.44 -19.08 1.04
C ILE A 106 0.09 -19.05 0.86
N SER A 107 0.71 -20.20 0.63
CA SER A 107 2.15 -20.34 0.38
C SER A 107 2.52 -19.84 -1.02
N ALA A 108 3.82 -19.64 -1.27
CA ALA A 108 4.30 -19.53 -2.65
C ALA A 108 4.10 -20.89 -3.36
N PRO A 109 3.73 -20.89 -4.66
CA PRO A 109 3.55 -22.13 -5.39
C PRO A 109 4.90 -22.81 -5.71
N VAL A 110 4.97 -24.12 -5.51
CA VAL A 110 6.10 -24.97 -5.93
C VAL A 110 5.70 -25.70 -7.20
N CYS A 111 6.28 -25.31 -8.33
CA CYS A 111 5.98 -25.94 -9.61
C CYS A 111 6.93 -27.11 -9.87
N LEU A 112 6.33 -28.26 -10.17
CA LEU A 112 7.05 -29.47 -10.54
C LEU A 112 7.29 -29.45 -12.05
N ALA A 113 8.47 -29.95 -12.44
CA ALA A 113 8.73 -30.22 -13.84
C ALA A 113 7.73 -31.23 -14.40
N SER A 114 7.54 -31.19 -15.72
CA SER A 114 6.68 -32.15 -16.41
C SER A 114 7.10 -33.59 -16.10
N PHE A 115 6.14 -34.43 -15.69
CA PHE A 115 6.40 -35.83 -15.35
C PHE A 115 5.79 -36.79 -16.40
N PRO A 116 6.32 -38.03 -16.51
CA PRO A 116 5.87 -39.01 -17.49
C PRO A 116 4.41 -39.40 -17.30
N THR A 117 3.70 -39.56 -18.42
CA THR A 117 2.26 -39.90 -18.46
C THR A 117 1.98 -41.30 -19.02
N GLN A 118 3.03 -42.13 -19.15
CA GLN A 118 2.98 -43.46 -19.80
C GLN A 118 3.14 -44.63 -18.83
N TYR A 119 3.30 -44.36 -17.53
CA TYR A 119 3.44 -45.36 -16.49
C TYR A 119 3.12 -44.74 -15.14
N ASN A 120 2.91 -45.59 -14.13
CA ASN A 120 2.64 -45.11 -12.79
C ASN A 120 3.90 -44.59 -12.12
N ILE A 121 3.83 -43.42 -11.49
CA ILE A 121 4.98 -42.77 -10.86
C ILE A 121 4.70 -42.34 -9.43
N VAL A 122 5.76 -42.26 -8.64
CA VAL A 122 5.73 -41.68 -7.29
C VAL A 122 6.67 -40.47 -7.28
N ILE A 123 6.14 -39.31 -6.88
CA ILE A 123 6.86 -38.04 -6.82
C ILE A 123 6.96 -37.61 -5.37
N GLY A 124 8.18 -37.40 -4.85
CA GLY A 124 8.37 -36.84 -3.52
C GLY A 124 9.70 -37.22 -2.88
N PRO A 125 10.02 -36.63 -1.71
CA PRO A 125 9.20 -35.63 -1.00
C PRO A 125 9.27 -34.24 -1.64
N VAL A 126 8.15 -33.52 -1.65
CA VAL A 126 8.12 -32.09 -2.02
C VAL A 126 7.94 -31.24 -0.76
N ILE A 127 8.82 -30.28 -0.52
CA ILE A 127 8.73 -29.36 0.62
C ILE A 127 8.03 -28.08 0.16
N VAL A 128 6.83 -27.83 0.68
CA VAL A 128 6.06 -26.61 0.38
C VAL A 128 6.61 -25.46 1.24
N PRO A 129 6.87 -24.28 0.66
CA PRO A 129 7.46 -23.15 1.38
C PRO A 129 6.56 -22.65 2.51
N PRO A 130 7.15 -22.04 3.55
CA PRO A 130 6.39 -21.48 4.66
C PRO A 130 5.41 -20.38 4.22
N THR A 131 4.32 -20.25 4.95
CA THR A 131 3.42 -19.10 4.87
C THR A 131 3.93 -18.00 5.79
N ILE A 132 3.84 -16.75 5.36
CA ILE A 132 4.22 -15.59 6.19
C ILE A 132 3.22 -14.46 6.07
N SER A 133 3.11 -13.70 7.16
CA SER A 133 2.28 -12.51 7.28
C SER A 133 2.91 -11.50 8.22
N LEU A 134 2.65 -10.22 7.97
CA LEU A 134 2.98 -9.12 8.87
C LEU A 134 1.75 -8.76 9.70
N ASP A 135 1.94 -8.38 10.97
CA ASP A 135 0.84 -7.94 11.83
C ASP A 135 0.20 -6.63 11.34
N LYS A 136 0.98 -5.79 10.65
CA LYS A 136 0.54 -4.49 10.11
C LYS A 136 1.04 -4.26 8.68
N PRO A 137 0.31 -3.51 7.86
CA PRO A 137 0.73 -3.17 6.50
C PRO A 137 1.80 -2.06 6.46
N ASN A 138 1.95 -1.28 7.53
CA ASN A 138 2.87 -0.15 7.62
C ASN A 138 3.38 -0.04 9.06
N TYR A 139 4.69 0.18 9.21
CA TYR A 139 5.35 0.39 10.50
C TYR A 139 6.00 1.76 10.54
N PHE A 140 6.20 2.31 11.72
CA PHE A 140 6.95 3.53 11.95
C PHE A 140 8.28 3.23 12.65
N ILE A 141 9.23 4.16 12.56
CA ILE A 141 10.49 4.05 13.30
C ILE A 141 10.19 3.90 14.80
N GLY A 142 10.73 2.85 15.41
CA GLY A 142 10.53 2.51 16.82
C GLY A 142 9.43 1.48 17.07
N ASP A 143 8.62 1.12 16.07
CA ASP A 143 7.65 0.03 16.19
C ASP A 143 8.36 -1.33 16.19
N GLU A 144 7.88 -2.29 16.97
CA GLU A 144 8.30 -3.69 16.81
C GLU A 144 7.59 -4.32 15.61
N VAL A 145 8.37 -4.80 14.63
CA VAL A 145 7.82 -5.48 13.45
C VAL A 145 7.68 -6.95 13.78
N VAL A 146 6.46 -7.47 13.83
CA VAL A 146 6.22 -8.88 14.13
C VAL A 146 5.90 -9.62 12.83
N LEU A 147 6.85 -10.45 12.40
CA LEU A 147 6.64 -11.41 11.31
C LEU A 147 6.12 -12.70 11.92
N THR A 148 4.99 -13.21 11.43
CA THR A 148 4.43 -14.50 11.84
C THR A 148 4.24 -15.39 10.64
N GLY A 149 4.34 -16.70 10.85
CA GLY A 149 4.17 -17.68 9.79
C GLY A 149 3.83 -19.06 10.28
N GLN A 150 3.56 -19.97 9.35
CA GLN A 150 3.45 -21.41 9.60
C GLN A 150 4.34 -22.18 8.61
N SER A 151 4.98 -23.24 9.09
CA SER A 151 5.84 -24.14 8.33
C SER A 151 5.79 -25.55 8.93
N LEU A 152 6.72 -26.42 8.54
CA LEU A 152 6.90 -27.74 9.14
C LEU A 152 7.09 -27.63 10.66
N PRO A 153 6.56 -28.57 11.45
CA PRO A 153 6.75 -28.59 12.89
C PRO A 153 8.21 -28.90 13.26
N ASP A 154 8.70 -28.30 14.34
CA ASP A 154 10.04 -28.51 14.91
C ASP A 154 11.21 -28.31 13.92
N ALA A 155 11.06 -27.41 12.95
CA ALA A 155 12.02 -27.11 11.89
C ALA A 155 12.69 -25.73 12.07
N ASP A 156 13.90 -25.60 11.54
CA ASP A 156 14.64 -24.34 11.50
C ASP A 156 14.18 -23.50 10.28
N ILE A 157 13.82 -22.25 10.54
CA ILE A 157 13.37 -21.27 9.54
C ILE A 157 14.44 -20.22 9.37
N ASN A 158 14.89 -20.02 8.14
CA ASN A 158 15.82 -18.97 7.78
C ASN A 158 15.07 -17.77 7.18
N LEU A 159 15.25 -16.58 7.76
CA LEU A 159 14.73 -15.32 7.24
C LEU A 159 15.81 -14.58 6.47
N SER A 160 15.53 -14.30 5.20
CA SER A 160 16.35 -13.42 4.35
C SER A 160 15.67 -12.06 4.15
N MET A 161 16.45 -10.99 4.26
CA MET A 161 15.97 -9.60 4.20
C MET A 161 16.85 -8.72 3.31
N PHE A 162 16.22 -7.97 2.41
CA PHE A 162 16.91 -7.13 1.42
C PHE A 162 16.37 -5.71 1.45
N THR A 163 17.26 -4.73 1.50
CA THR A 163 16.89 -3.31 1.34
C THR A 163 16.54 -3.01 -0.11
N GLN A 164 15.39 -2.42 -0.37
CA GLN A 164 15.11 -1.84 -1.68
C GLN A 164 15.74 -0.45 -1.74
N THR A 165 16.89 -0.32 -2.42
CA THR A 165 17.49 0.98 -2.70
C THR A 165 16.54 1.80 -3.58
N GLN A 166 16.01 2.90 -3.04
CA GLN A 166 15.20 3.83 -3.82
C GLN A 166 16.13 4.68 -4.70
N GLY A 167 16.39 4.21 -5.92
CA GLY A 167 16.89 5.03 -7.01
C GLY A 167 18.38 4.87 -7.34
N GLY A 168 18.65 4.25 -8.50
CA GLY A 168 19.98 4.24 -9.12
C GLY A 168 20.08 3.30 -10.32
N SER A 169 19.41 3.63 -11.43
CA SER A 169 19.57 3.05 -12.77
C SER A 169 19.34 1.55 -12.95
N ARG A 170 18.44 1.23 -13.89
CA ARG A 170 18.51 0.00 -14.71
C ARG A 170 19.90 -0.06 -15.35
N LYS A 171 20.87 -0.69 -14.68
CA LYS A 171 22.06 -1.19 -15.36
C LYS A 171 21.72 -2.60 -15.78
N VAL A 172 21.63 -2.75 -17.10
CA VAL A 172 21.47 -4.00 -17.84
C VAL A 172 22.10 -5.16 -17.08
N GLU A 173 21.27 -6.13 -16.75
CA GLU A 173 21.68 -7.44 -16.28
C GLU A 173 22.46 -8.11 -17.41
N SER A 174 23.78 -7.88 -17.41
CA SER A 174 24.71 -8.65 -18.22
C SER A 174 24.67 -10.07 -17.68
N ARG A 175 24.01 -10.97 -18.43
CA ARG A 175 24.20 -12.41 -18.33
C ARG A 175 25.71 -12.70 -18.39
N PHE A 176 26.35 -12.84 -17.24
CA PHE A 176 27.53 -13.68 -17.13
C PHE A 176 27.03 -15.10 -16.94
N GLY A 177 26.68 -15.71 -18.06
CA GLY A 177 26.75 -17.15 -18.18
C GLY A 177 28.22 -17.52 -18.00
N ASN A 178 28.54 -18.22 -16.92
CA ASN A 178 29.75 -19.00 -16.81
C ASN A 178 29.63 -20.14 -17.82
N GLY A 179 30.03 -19.88 -19.06
CA GLY A 179 30.01 -20.84 -20.15
C GLY A 179 31.12 -20.50 -21.15
N LEU A 180 32.12 -21.37 -21.22
CA LEU A 180 33.20 -21.43 -22.20
C LEU A 180 34.29 -20.33 -22.14
N GLY A 181 35.37 -20.66 -21.44
CA GLY A 181 36.70 -20.11 -21.70
C GLY A 181 37.67 -21.25 -22.06
N ASN A 182 37.70 -21.61 -23.34
CA ASN A 182 38.84 -22.30 -23.97
C ASN A 182 38.78 -22.09 -25.48
N LEU A 183 39.04 -20.86 -25.94
CA LEU A 183 39.39 -20.61 -27.34
C LEU A 183 40.53 -19.59 -27.42
N LYS A 184 41.70 -20.18 -27.67
CA LYS A 184 42.84 -19.71 -28.46
C LYS A 184 42.81 -18.25 -28.92
N GLN A 185 43.79 -17.54 -28.37
CA GLN A 185 44.39 -16.32 -28.86
C GLN A 185 44.95 -16.51 -30.28
N GLU A 186 44.44 -15.72 -31.22
CA GLU A 186 45.10 -15.45 -32.49
C GLU A 186 45.42 -13.96 -32.58
N ASP A 187 46.70 -13.70 -32.85
CA ASP A 187 47.29 -12.40 -33.10
C ASP A 187 46.87 -11.86 -34.47
N GLY A 188 46.68 -10.54 -34.59
CA GLY A 188 46.72 -9.90 -35.91
C GLY A 188 46.00 -8.56 -36.04
N LEU A 189 46.80 -7.55 -36.37
CA LEU A 189 46.48 -6.33 -37.13
C LEU A 189 45.94 -5.07 -36.43
N SER A 190 46.91 -4.17 -36.23
CA SER A 190 46.98 -2.76 -36.67
C SER A 190 46.34 -1.66 -35.81
N PRO A 191 47.09 -0.58 -35.51
CA PRO A 191 46.61 0.54 -34.71
C PRO A 191 46.07 1.65 -35.62
N ILE A 192 44.79 2.00 -35.47
CA ILE A 192 44.26 3.26 -36.00
C ILE A 192 44.25 4.26 -34.84
N GLN A 193 45.20 5.20 -34.90
CA GLN A 193 45.22 6.41 -34.08
C GLN A 193 44.02 7.30 -34.44
N PRO A 194 43.23 7.81 -33.48
CA PRO A 194 42.46 9.02 -33.70
C PRO A 194 43.27 10.23 -33.24
N LEU A 195 43.63 10.98 -34.29
CA LEU A 195 44.11 12.33 -34.37
C LEU A 195 43.09 13.30 -33.74
N PHE A 196 43.09 13.47 -32.42
CA PHE A 196 42.41 14.57 -31.73
C PHE A 196 43.24 15.06 -30.53
N SER A 197 44.49 15.45 -30.81
CA SER A 197 45.24 16.36 -29.95
C SER A 197 45.14 17.77 -30.52
N ASN A 198 45.02 18.75 -29.61
CA ASN A 198 45.19 20.20 -29.83
C ASN A 198 43.93 21.05 -30.12
N PHE A 199 42.89 20.94 -29.30
CA PHE A 199 41.88 22.01 -29.20
C PHE A 199 41.43 22.39 -27.78
N LEU A 200 42.27 22.24 -26.76
CA LEU A 200 41.96 22.78 -25.43
C LEU A 200 43.22 23.26 -24.70
N THR A 201 43.82 24.33 -25.19
CA THR A 201 44.79 25.13 -24.42
C THR A 201 44.37 26.59 -24.46
N ARG A 202 43.48 27.00 -23.53
CA ARG A 202 43.38 28.35 -22.94
C ARG A 202 42.06 28.50 -22.17
N PHE A 203 41.94 27.82 -21.04
CA PHE A 203 41.13 28.32 -19.93
C PHE A 203 41.79 27.89 -18.62
N PRO A 204 42.35 28.83 -17.83
CA PRO A 204 42.85 28.52 -16.51
C PRO A 204 41.67 28.47 -15.53
N LEU A 205 41.77 27.60 -14.52
CA LEU A 205 41.01 27.61 -13.26
C LEU A 205 39.56 27.11 -13.28
N LEU A 206 39.38 25.78 -13.43
CA LEU A 206 38.45 25.04 -12.57
C LEU A 206 39.04 23.64 -12.34
N ASN A 207 39.35 23.35 -11.08
CA ASN A 207 39.91 22.07 -10.63
C ASN A 207 38.83 20.99 -10.76
N LEU A 208 38.77 20.33 -11.91
CA LEU A 208 37.77 19.31 -12.27
C LEU A 208 38.06 17.92 -11.66
N SER A 209 39.08 17.77 -10.82
CA SER A 209 39.47 16.47 -10.26
C SER A 209 38.49 15.89 -9.24
N SER A 210 37.45 16.64 -8.82
CA SER A 210 36.42 16.16 -7.90
C SER A 210 35.14 15.65 -8.60
N ILE A 211 35.05 15.69 -9.93
CA ILE A 211 33.86 15.20 -10.66
C ILE A 211 33.87 13.68 -10.85
N PHE A 212 34.95 12.97 -10.51
CA PHE A 212 35.01 11.50 -10.62
C PHE A 212 34.74 10.74 -9.31
N HIS A 213 34.13 11.35 -8.30
CA HIS A 213 33.53 10.62 -7.17
C HIS A 213 32.06 10.23 -7.47
N ILE A 214 31.77 9.72 -8.66
CA ILE A 214 30.40 9.33 -9.12
C ILE A 214 30.15 7.82 -8.93
N ILE A 215 30.75 7.20 -7.92
CA ILE A 215 30.24 5.93 -7.40
C ILE A 215 30.37 6.03 -5.89
N LYS A 216 29.27 6.37 -5.20
CA LYS A 216 29.20 6.15 -3.76
C LYS A 216 29.41 4.64 -3.56
N PRO A 217 30.34 4.20 -2.69
CA PRO A 217 30.43 2.79 -2.35
C PRO A 217 29.03 2.34 -1.93
N VAL A 218 28.47 1.39 -2.66
CA VAL A 218 27.21 0.76 -2.27
C VAL A 218 27.61 -0.20 -1.17
N GLU A 219 27.49 0.25 0.08
CA GLU A 219 27.56 -0.65 1.22
C GLU A 219 26.31 -1.53 1.15
N ALA A 220 26.50 -2.72 0.58
CA ALA A 220 25.54 -3.79 0.70
C ALA A 220 25.59 -4.26 2.16
N PHE A 221 24.83 -3.60 3.03
CA PHE A 221 24.56 -4.11 4.36
C PHE A 221 23.77 -5.40 4.20
N SER A 222 24.45 -6.54 4.30
CA SER A 222 23.81 -7.82 4.54
C SER A 222 23.32 -7.83 5.98
N PHE A 223 22.02 -7.97 6.18
CA PHE A 223 21.50 -8.26 7.51
C PHE A 223 22.08 -9.59 8.01
N PRO A 224 22.30 -9.75 9.32
CA PRO A 224 22.63 -11.06 9.87
C PRO A 224 21.51 -12.04 9.51
N ASP A 225 21.88 -13.27 9.20
CA ASP A 225 20.92 -14.34 8.97
C ASP A 225 20.13 -14.55 10.26
N LEU A 226 18.81 -14.40 10.17
CA LEU A 226 17.92 -14.54 11.32
C LEU A 226 17.24 -15.91 11.22
N THR A 227 17.56 -16.78 12.17
CA THR A 227 16.97 -18.11 12.27
C THR A 227 15.93 -18.16 13.37
N ALA A 228 14.79 -18.82 13.12
CA ALA A 228 13.76 -19.08 14.12
C ALA A 228 13.38 -20.57 14.09
N LYS A 229 13.00 -21.13 15.24
CA LYS A 229 12.45 -22.50 15.31
C LYS A 229 10.93 -22.46 15.31
N THR A 230 10.32 -23.37 14.57
CA THR A 230 8.87 -23.58 14.65
C THR A 230 8.50 -24.37 15.90
N ASP A 231 7.29 -24.13 16.40
CA ASP A 231 6.70 -24.97 17.45
C ASP A 231 6.16 -26.30 16.88
N ALA A 232 5.62 -27.16 17.75
CA ALA A 232 5.02 -28.44 17.36
C ALA A 232 3.77 -28.29 16.47
N GLN A 233 3.18 -27.09 16.43
CA GLN A 233 2.07 -26.73 15.56
C GLN A 233 2.54 -26.08 14.25
N GLY A 234 3.86 -25.96 14.04
CA GLY A 234 4.46 -25.34 12.87
C GLY A 234 4.44 -23.81 12.88
N ASN A 235 4.01 -23.15 13.95
CA ASN A 235 4.01 -21.69 14.02
C ASN A 235 5.40 -21.16 14.34
N PHE A 236 5.72 -19.99 13.81
CA PHE A 236 6.88 -19.22 14.21
C PHE A 236 6.57 -17.73 14.23
N SER A 237 7.30 -16.99 15.06
CA SER A 237 7.26 -15.54 15.12
C SER A 237 8.67 -14.98 15.24
N LEU A 238 8.91 -13.86 14.56
CA LEU A 238 10.18 -13.16 14.61
C LEU A 238 9.93 -11.66 14.76
N ALA A 239 10.59 -11.05 15.74
CA ALA A 239 10.58 -9.62 15.95
C ALA A 239 11.76 -8.96 15.20
N LEU A 240 11.46 -8.01 14.32
CA LEU A 240 12.46 -7.25 13.58
C LEU A 240 12.55 -5.81 14.11
N PRO A 241 13.77 -5.28 14.33
CA PRO A 241 13.94 -3.90 14.76
C PRO A 241 13.64 -2.91 13.61
N SER A 242 13.01 -1.78 13.96
CA SER A 242 12.62 -0.72 13.00
C SER A 242 13.41 0.58 13.18
N SER A 243 14.72 0.49 13.36
CA SER A 243 15.56 1.64 13.72
C SER A 243 15.65 2.72 12.63
N GLN A 244 15.38 2.38 11.36
CA GLN A 244 15.52 3.30 10.23
C GLN A 244 14.33 3.21 9.26
N ALA A 245 13.97 4.35 8.67
CA ALA A 245 12.95 4.41 7.63
C ALA A 245 13.48 3.83 6.31
N GLN A 246 13.07 2.62 5.98
CA GLN A 246 13.48 1.92 4.78
C GLN A 246 12.39 0.94 4.31
N ASN A 247 12.46 0.57 3.03
CA ASN A 247 11.65 -0.49 2.45
C ASN A 247 12.47 -1.76 2.37
N TYR A 248 11.96 -2.84 2.96
CA TYR A 248 12.58 -4.13 2.93
C TYR A 248 11.72 -5.14 2.18
N ARG A 249 12.39 -6.07 1.52
CA ARG A 249 11.79 -7.28 0.98
C ARG A 249 12.28 -8.44 1.81
N LEU A 250 11.36 -9.23 2.32
CA LEU A 250 11.67 -10.36 3.18
C LEU A 250 10.97 -11.62 2.70
N PHE A 251 11.65 -12.74 2.84
CA PHE A 251 11.10 -14.08 2.60
C PHE A 251 11.74 -15.05 3.57
N THR A 252 11.05 -16.14 3.83
CA THR A 252 11.50 -17.22 4.70
C THR A 252 11.66 -18.50 3.91
N GLN A 253 12.60 -19.33 4.35
CA GLN A 253 12.79 -20.71 3.90
C GLN A 253 12.80 -21.63 5.11
N VAL A 254 12.41 -22.88 4.91
CA VAL A 254 12.55 -23.93 5.93
C VAL A 254 13.60 -24.92 5.47
N ASP A 255 14.50 -25.30 6.39
CA ASP A 255 15.48 -26.35 6.13
C ASP A 255 14.93 -27.68 6.65
N TYR A 256 14.81 -28.68 5.78
CA TYR A 256 14.35 -30.01 6.15
C TYR A 256 15.32 -31.06 5.64
N GLN A 257 15.95 -31.80 6.56
CA GLN A 257 16.97 -32.80 6.24
C GLN A 257 18.11 -32.24 5.38
N ASP A 258 18.63 -31.07 5.74
CA ASP A 258 19.70 -30.33 5.02
C ASP A 258 19.33 -29.86 3.61
N GLU A 259 18.07 -29.98 3.20
CA GLU A 259 17.55 -29.47 1.93
C GLU A 259 16.64 -28.25 2.18
N PRO A 260 16.99 -27.06 1.66
CA PRO A 260 16.19 -25.86 1.82
C PRO A 260 14.93 -25.93 0.95
N SER A 261 13.81 -25.48 1.50
CA SER A 261 12.58 -25.29 0.73
C SER A 261 12.72 -24.16 -0.30
N ALA A 262 11.76 -24.11 -1.23
CA ALA A 262 11.55 -22.90 -2.03
C ALA A 262 11.34 -21.66 -1.12
N ASN A 263 11.54 -20.47 -1.68
CA ASN A 263 11.27 -19.21 -0.99
C ASN A 263 9.77 -19.04 -0.73
N SER A 264 9.41 -18.52 0.44
CA SER A 264 8.06 -18.04 0.70
C SER A 264 7.69 -16.86 -0.22
N LEU A 265 6.42 -16.44 -0.15
CA LEU A 265 6.00 -15.18 -0.74
C LEU A 265 6.87 -14.05 -0.19
N THR A 266 7.40 -13.21 -1.10
CA THR A 266 8.20 -12.06 -0.70
C THR A 266 7.28 -10.96 -0.18
N LEU A 267 7.37 -10.63 1.12
CA LEU A 267 6.63 -9.53 1.72
C LEU A 267 7.40 -8.23 1.61
N SER A 268 6.68 -7.13 1.39
CA SER A 268 7.23 -5.77 1.37
C SER A 268 6.98 -5.07 2.69
N LEU A 269 8.00 -4.99 3.53
CA LEU A 269 7.96 -4.27 4.80
C LEU A 269 8.32 -2.79 4.57
N LYS A 270 7.44 -1.89 4.97
CA LYS A 270 7.67 -0.43 4.87
C LYS A 270 7.77 0.16 6.26
N ILE A 271 8.96 0.64 6.61
CA ILE A 271 9.21 1.38 7.85
C ILE A 271 9.24 2.86 7.52
N LEU A 272 8.35 3.62 8.14
CA LEU A 272 8.06 5.00 7.80
C LEU A 272 8.57 5.95 8.88
N PRO A 273 9.03 7.15 8.51
CA PRO A 273 9.42 8.15 9.50
C PRO A 273 8.21 8.62 10.32
N ILE A 274 8.43 8.92 11.60
CA ILE A 274 7.39 9.34 12.56
C ILE A 274 6.62 10.57 12.07
N TRP A 275 7.27 11.53 11.39
CA TRP A 275 6.59 12.70 10.83
C TRP A 275 5.46 12.34 9.84
N MET A 276 5.48 11.13 9.27
CA MET A 276 4.48 10.72 8.29
C MET A 276 3.16 10.35 8.97
N ILE A 277 3.17 10.10 10.29
CA ILE A 277 1.95 10.02 11.11
C ILE A 277 1.20 11.35 11.03
N ILE A 278 1.92 12.47 11.18
CA ILE A 278 1.34 13.82 11.11
C ILE A 278 0.74 14.06 9.71
N ILE A 279 1.46 13.69 8.64
CA ILE A 279 0.97 13.84 7.26
C ILE A 279 -0.28 12.98 7.03
N LYS A 280 -0.30 11.72 7.46
CA LYS A 280 -1.48 10.84 7.33
C LYS A 280 -2.66 11.37 8.14
N PHE A 281 -2.43 11.89 9.34
CA PHE A 281 -3.46 12.50 10.18
C PHE A 281 -4.09 13.71 9.48
N PHE A 282 -3.28 14.66 9.01
CA PHE A 282 -3.79 15.81 8.26
C PHE A 282 -4.43 15.41 6.93
N GLY A 283 -3.90 14.39 6.24
CA GLY A 283 -4.51 13.85 5.03
C GLY A 283 -5.88 13.23 5.29
N PHE A 284 -6.06 12.53 6.41
CA PHE A 284 -7.35 12.00 6.84
C PHE A 284 -8.34 13.13 7.18
N ILE A 285 -7.91 14.12 7.98
CA ILE A 285 -8.71 15.32 8.29
C ILE A 285 -9.09 16.07 7.02
N TRP A 286 -8.15 16.24 6.08
CA TRP A 286 -8.39 16.84 4.78
C TRP A 286 -9.35 16.03 3.92
N SER A 287 -9.30 14.69 3.98
CA SER A 287 -10.24 13.81 3.27
C SER A 287 -11.67 13.99 3.80
N LEU A 288 -11.85 14.05 5.12
CA LEU A 288 -13.13 14.34 5.76
C LEU A 288 -13.64 15.74 5.41
N LEU A 289 -12.76 16.75 5.48
CA LEU A 289 -13.06 18.12 5.08
C LEU A 289 -13.45 18.19 3.60
N LYS A 290 -12.71 17.53 2.70
CA LYS A 290 -12.93 17.55 1.25
C LYS A 290 -14.34 17.10 0.89
N SER A 291 -14.85 16.06 1.54
CA SER A 291 -16.22 15.59 1.32
C SER A 291 -17.28 16.62 1.70
N ARG A 292 -16.97 17.53 2.64
CA ARG A 292 -17.88 18.54 3.19
C ARG A 292 -17.46 19.98 2.91
N LEU A 293 -16.49 20.20 2.01
CA LEU A 293 -15.98 21.54 1.73
C LEU A 293 -17.10 22.47 1.26
N LEU A 294 -18.03 21.96 0.47
CA LEU A 294 -19.17 22.73 -0.03
C LEU A 294 -20.10 23.14 1.13
N GLU A 295 -20.42 22.24 2.06
CA GLU A 295 -21.21 22.56 3.26
C GLU A 295 -20.52 23.61 4.14
N ILE A 296 -19.20 23.48 4.34
CA ILE A 296 -18.42 24.42 5.15
C ILE A 296 -18.39 25.80 4.48
N VAL A 297 -18.25 25.86 3.15
CA VAL A 297 -18.31 27.11 2.37
C VAL A 297 -19.70 27.76 2.52
N ILE A 298 -20.79 26.99 2.35
CA ILE A 298 -22.15 27.51 2.56
C ILE A 298 -22.34 28.02 3.98
N LEU A 299 -21.89 27.28 4.99
CA LEU A 299 -22.00 27.69 6.40
C LEU A 299 -21.24 29.00 6.64
N LEU A 300 -20.02 29.13 6.10
CA LEU A 300 -19.20 30.34 6.22
C LEU A 300 -19.87 31.54 5.53
N GLU A 301 -20.46 31.32 4.35
CA GLU A 301 -21.26 32.33 3.64
C GLU A 301 -22.49 32.79 4.45
N ILE A 302 -23.23 31.85 5.04
CA ILE A 302 -24.38 32.16 5.91
C ILE A 302 -23.94 32.96 7.14
N VAL A 303 -22.85 32.55 7.81
CA VAL A 303 -22.31 33.26 8.98
C VAL A 303 -21.84 34.67 8.61
N ALA A 304 -21.23 34.85 7.43
CA ALA A 304 -20.82 36.17 6.93
C ALA A 304 -22.03 37.08 6.66
N LEU A 305 -23.10 36.55 6.06
CA LEU A 305 -24.35 37.29 5.83
C LEU A 305 -25.05 37.68 7.14
N ILE A 306 -25.11 36.75 8.11
CA ILE A 306 -25.67 37.02 9.44
C ILE A 306 -24.87 38.12 10.14
N THR A 307 -23.54 38.01 10.16
CA THR A 307 -22.65 39.01 10.77
C THR A 307 -22.81 40.37 10.10
N TYR A 308 -22.94 40.40 8.78
CA TYR A 308 -23.20 41.62 8.02
C TYR A 308 -24.56 42.23 8.36
N PHE A 309 -25.63 41.41 8.40
CA PHE A 309 -26.98 41.85 8.75
C PHE A 309 -27.02 42.46 10.14
N PHE A 310 -26.40 41.80 11.13
CA PHE A 310 -26.29 42.35 12.48
C PHE A 310 -25.52 43.68 12.49
N ARG A 311 -24.40 43.79 11.77
CA ARG A 311 -23.64 45.04 11.69
C ARG A 311 -24.42 46.16 11.03
N ALA A 312 -25.25 45.86 10.02
CA ALA A 312 -26.09 46.84 9.34
C ALA A 312 -27.29 47.27 10.21
N PHE A 313 -27.96 46.32 10.87
CA PHE A 313 -29.15 46.58 11.68
C PHE A 313 -28.82 47.21 13.04
N LEU A 314 -27.68 46.82 13.64
CA LEU A 314 -27.19 47.37 14.92
C LEU A 314 -26.31 48.61 14.74
N HIS A 315 -26.13 49.14 13.52
CA HIS A 315 -25.37 50.37 13.35
C HIS A 315 -26.12 51.53 14.03
N PRO A 316 -25.51 52.24 15.01
CA PRO A 316 -26.19 53.21 15.88
C PRO A 316 -26.78 54.42 15.15
N TYR A 317 -26.54 54.55 13.84
CA TYR A 317 -27.01 55.65 12.99
C TYR A 317 -28.53 55.62 12.74
N TYR A 318 -29.16 54.44 12.76
CA TYR A 318 -30.62 54.33 12.61
C TYR A 318 -31.38 54.58 13.92
N LEU A 319 -30.74 54.34 15.06
CA LEU A 319 -31.30 54.60 16.39
C LEU A 319 -31.19 56.09 16.79
N SER A 320 -30.30 56.87 16.16
CA SER A 320 -30.12 58.29 16.51
C SER A 320 -31.05 59.24 15.75
N LYS A 321 -31.56 58.87 14.56
CA LYS A 321 -32.38 59.77 13.73
C LYS A 321 -33.82 59.95 14.19
N ASN A 322 -34.36 59.02 14.99
CA ASN A 322 -35.73 59.12 15.51
C ASN A 322 -35.80 59.53 17.00
N LYS A 323 -34.66 59.91 17.59
CA LYS A 323 -34.63 60.56 18.90
C LYS A 323 -34.42 62.07 18.75
N THR A 324 -35.25 62.74 17.96
CA THR A 324 -35.56 64.14 18.28
C THR A 324 -36.35 64.12 19.57
N ILE A 325 -35.65 64.26 20.69
CA ILE A 325 -36.24 64.58 21.98
C ILE A 325 -37.00 65.89 21.75
N VAL A 326 -38.31 65.80 21.55
CA VAL A 326 -39.19 66.95 21.64
C VAL A 326 -39.15 67.32 23.12
N VAL A 327 -38.26 68.25 23.47
CA VAL A 327 -38.29 68.92 24.76
C VAL A 327 -39.60 69.70 24.77
N TYR A 328 -40.65 69.08 25.31
CA TYR A 328 -41.85 69.80 25.68
C TYR A 328 -41.40 70.85 26.70
N LYS A 329 -41.40 72.10 26.27
CA LYS A 329 -41.20 73.27 27.11
C LYS A 329 -42.43 73.36 28.01
N ASN A 330 -42.49 72.53 29.05
CA ASN A 330 -43.46 72.69 30.11
C ASN A 330 -43.13 74.01 30.79
N HIS A 331 -43.95 75.02 30.50
CA HIS A 331 -44.02 76.24 31.29
C HIS A 331 -44.35 75.83 32.73
N LEU A 332 -43.33 75.77 33.57
CA LEU A 332 -43.52 75.73 35.01
C LEU A 332 -44.16 77.07 35.42
N PRO A 333 -45.26 77.06 36.18
CA PRO A 333 -45.80 78.28 36.75
C PRO A 333 -44.75 78.86 37.72
N VAL A 334 -44.35 80.10 37.45
CA VAL A 334 -43.58 80.92 38.37
C VAL A 334 -44.46 81.15 39.60
N VAL A 335 -44.10 80.52 40.73
CA VAL A 335 -44.67 80.86 42.03
C VAL A 335 -43.98 82.14 42.49
N GLU A 336 -44.66 83.25 42.27
CA GLU A 336 -44.30 84.58 42.75
C GLU A 336 -44.49 84.61 44.28
N GLN A 337 -43.40 84.47 45.04
CA GLN A 337 -43.41 84.68 46.48
C GLN A 337 -43.31 86.18 46.78
N VAL A 338 -44.46 86.79 47.08
CA VAL A 338 -44.54 88.14 47.62
C VAL A 338 -44.03 88.12 49.06
N HIS A 339 -42.91 88.78 49.33
CA HIS A 339 -42.46 89.10 50.69
C HIS A 339 -42.98 90.49 51.09
N PRO A 340 -43.60 90.65 52.27
CA PRO A 340 -44.01 91.96 52.78
C PRO A 340 -42.80 92.68 53.39
N LEU A 341 -42.51 93.89 52.91
CA LEU A 341 -41.64 94.84 53.61
C LEU A 341 -42.49 95.76 54.49
N THR A 342 -42.41 95.49 55.79
CA THR A 342 -42.84 96.35 56.89
C THR A 342 -41.69 97.29 57.26
N ILE A 343 -41.90 98.61 57.19
CA ILE A 343 -41.07 99.67 57.81
C ILE A 343 -42.11 100.76 58.19
N ILE A 344 -42.54 100.93 59.44
CA ILE A 344 -41.89 101.61 60.58
C ILE A 344 -41.33 102.99 60.18
N GLU A 345 -42.19 104.01 60.12
CA GLU A 345 -42.24 105.19 61.03
C GLU A 345 -43.24 106.24 60.54
#